data_AF-A0A6C0FCL9-F1
#
_entry.id   AF-A0A6C0FCL9-F1
#
_cell.length_a   1.000
_cell.length_b   1.000
_cell.length_c   1.000
_cell.angle_alpha   90.00
_cell.angle_beta   90.00
_cell.angle_gamma   90.00
#
_symmetry.space_group_name_H-M   'P 1'
#
loop_
_entity.id
_entity.type
_entity.pdbx_description
1 polymer ?
#
loop_
_entity_poly.entity_id
_entity_poly.type
_entity_poly.pdbx_seq_one_letter_code
_entity_poly.pdbx_strand_id
1 'polypeptide(L)'
;MVKLTEWDVLVNGRKGDSTREIWDFPDPINSSTYESITYAGKSYSVCKHKGRTSSQMTEIAKILAEYQKNNDKIMAKIAARKKKDYSEKENKQLELVLKHHGKNSKKIAELNPKNGGFAGMNKPYEITLEDSSTTFPIGPTVNKCTGVIERSGTVCKLIGGVVPYLRPSYRIIYINVNTLRRYDHRLLVHELAHTAANHVMYRPSDHGADFNSAEALLKKFS
;
A
#
# COMPACT_ATOMS: atom_id res chain seq x y z
N MET A 1 -4.54 21.59 -8.99
CA MET A 1 -4.52 20.12 -8.85
C MET A 1 -5.70 19.73 -7.97
N VAL A 2 -6.62 18.90 -8.45
CA VAL A 2 -7.75 18.42 -7.64
C VAL A 2 -7.22 17.33 -6.70
N LYS A 3 -7.40 17.51 -5.39
CA LYS A 3 -7.12 16.46 -4.40
C LYS A 3 -8.33 15.55 -4.32
N LEU A 4 -8.14 14.26 -4.56
CA LEU A 4 -9.16 13.26 -4.31
C LEU A 4 -9.00 12.77 -2.87
N THR A 5 -10.11 12.64 -2.16
CA THR A 5 -10.09 11.95 -0.88
C THR A 5 -9.88 10.46 -1.12
N GLU A 6 -9.39 9.75 -0.10
CA GLU A 6 -9.34 8.28 -0.09
C GLU A 6 -10.70 7.68 -0.51
N TRP A 7 -11.81 8.31 -0.16
CA TRP A 7 -13.16 7.85 -0.48
C TRP A 7 -13.61 8.10 -1.92
N ASP A 8 -13.08 9.14 -2.56
CA ASP A 8 -13.36 9.41 -3.98
C ASP A 8 -12.75 8.34 -4.89
N VAL A 9 -11.79 7.57 -4.37
CA VAL A 9 -10.96 6.61 -5.12
C VAL A 9 -11.14 5.16 -4.63
N LEU A 10 -11.29 4.93 -3.32
CA LEU A 10 -11.31 3.59 -2.71
C LEU A 10 -12.69 2.94 -2.71
N VAL A 11 -13.77 3.67 -2.46
CA VAL A 11 -15.07 3.05 -2.16
C VAL A 11 -16.19 3.83 -2.83
N ASN A 12 -16.46 3.47 -4.08
CA ASN A 12 -17.78 3.68 -4.65
C ASN A 12 -18.73 2.59 -4.12
N GLY A 13 -18.83 2.50 -2.78
CA GLY A 13 -19.72 1.63 -2.04
C GLY A 13 -20.72 2.50 -1.30
N ARG A 14 -21.99 2.07 -1.24
CA ARG A 14 -23.02 2.80 -0.49
C ARG A 14 -22.54 3.03 0.95
N LYS A 15 -22.92 4.16 1.55
CA LYS A 15 -22.82 4.37 3.01
C LYS A 15 -23.51 3.16 3.68
N GLY A 16 -22.75 2.27 4.32
CA GLY A 16 -23.23 0.98 4.85
C GLY A 16 -22.62 -0.29 4.23
N ASP A 17 -21.70 -0.18 3.26
CA ASP A 17 -20.93 -1.34 2.78
C ASP A 17 -19.85 -1.73 3.81
N SER A 18 -19.94 -2.95 4.35
CA SER A 18 -18.99 -3.52 5.31
C SER A 18 -17.53 -3.48 4.85
N THR A 19 -17.26 -3.48 3.54
CA THR A 19 -15.89 -3.36 3.00
C THR A 19 -15.24 -2.02 3.33
N ARG A 20 -16.06 -0.96 3.48
CA ARG A 20 -15.60 0.36 3.91
C ARG A 20 -15.03 0.33 5.32
N GLU A 21 -15.70 -0.35 6.24
CA GLU A 21 -15.30 -0.44 7.65
C GLU A 21 -13.94 -1.15 7.82
N ILE A 22 -13.60 -2.04 6.90
CA ILE A 22 -12.32 -2.78 6.93
C ILE A 22 -11.15 -1.90 6.44
N TRP A 23 -11.40 -0.93 5.54
CA TRP A 23 -10.37 -0.01 5.00
C TRP A 23 -10.30 1.34 5.74
N ASP A 24 -11.37 1.71 6.45
CA ASP A 24 -11.48 2.95 7.22
C ASP A 24 -10.81 2.80 8.59
N PHE A 25 -9.48 2.85 8.60
CA PHE A 25 -8.72 2.99 9.83
C PHE A 25 -7.72 4.14 9.73
N PRO A 26 -7.46 4.81 10.86
CA PRO A 26 -6.84 6.11 10.85
C PRO A 26 -5.34 6.01 10.55
N ASP A 27 -4.80 7.04 9.91
CA ASP A 27 -3.37 7.23 9.69
C ASP A 27 -2.63 7.28 11.04
N PRO A 28 -1.63 6.42 11.29
CA PRO A 28 -0.86 6.39 12.53
C PRO A 28 -0.10 7.68 12.80
N ILE A 29 0.15 8.51 11.78
CA ILE A 29 0.79 9.82 11.95
C ILE A 29 -0.15 10.79 12.68
N ASN A 30 -1.46 10.69 12.44
CA ASN A 30 -2.46 11.66 12.85
C ASN A 30 -3.51 11.08 13.82
N SER A 31 -3.22 9.93 14.44
CA SER A 31 -4.21 9.19 15.24
C SER A 31 -3.73 8.85 16.65
N SER A 32 -4.61 9.08 17.62
CA SER A 32 -4.44 8.61 18.99
C SER A 32 -4.55 7.09 19.15
N THR A 33 -5.02 6.38 18.11
CA THR A 33 -5.17 4.91 18.06
C THR A 33 -3.82 4.20 18.10
N TYR A 34 -2.74 4.88 17.74
CA TYR A 34 -1.40 4.32 17.71
C TYR A 34 -0.52 4.92 18.80
N GLU A 35 0.46 4.14 19.23
CA GLU A 35 1.54 4.53 20.09
C GLU A 35 2.87 4.39 19.34
N SER A 36 3.75 5.38 19.50
CA SER A 36 5.09 5.32 18.95
C SER A 36 6.00 4.56 19.90
N ILE A 37 6.41 3.36 19.52
CA ILE A 37 7.35 2.54 20.27
C ILE A 37 8.75 2.64 19.64
N THR A 38 9.74 3.03 20.44
CA THR A 38 11.14 3.12 19.99
C THR A 38 11.82 1.77 20.14
N TYR A 39 12.38 1.25 19.05
CA TYR A 39 13.19 0.04 19.04
C TYR A 39 14.39 0.21 18.09
N ALA A 40 15.59 -0.19 18.55
CA ALA A 40 16.84 -0.04 17.78
C ALA A 40 17.06 1.39 17.20
N GLY A 41 16.70 2.42 17.97
CA GLY A 41 16.84 3.83 17.57
C GLY A 41 15.83 4.32 16.51
N LYS A 42 14.86 3.49 16.11
CA LYS A 42 13.75 3.87 15.21
C LYS A 42 12.42 3.82 15.95
N SER A 43 11.47 4.65 15.55
CA SER A 43 10.10 4.67 16.08
C SER A 43 9.17 3.90 15.15
N TYR A 44 8.29 3.08 15.74
CA TYR A 44 7.30 2.24 15.05
C TYR A 44 5.91 2.50 15.62
N SER A 45 4.92 2.60 14.74
CA SER A 45 3.52 2.83 15.12
C SER A 45 2.83 1.50 15.45
N VAL A 46 2.50 1.31 16.73
CA VAL A 46 1.87 0.10 17.28
C VAL A 46 0.45 0.46 17.74
N CYS A 47 -0.54 -0.36 17.42
CA CYS A 47 -1.93 -0.11 17.81
C CYS A 47 -2.11 -0.20 19.33
N LYS A 48 -2.82 0.76 19.91
CA LYS A 48 -3.22 0.72 21.32
C LYS A 48 -4.39 -0.24 21.47
N HIS A 49 -4.18 -1.30 22.24
CA HIS A 49 -5.26 -2.21 22.65
C HIS A 49 -5.35 -2.30 24.16
N LYS A 50 -6.58 -2.32 24.67
CA LYS A 50 -6.86 -2.53 26.09
C LYS A 50 -6.21 -3.85 26.53
N GLY A 51 -5.39 -3.79 27.57
CA GLY A 51 -4.72 -4.96 28.14
C GLY A 51 -3.36 -5.32 27.52
N ARG A 52 -2.85 -4.58 26.53
CA ARG A 52 -1.47 -4.76 26.07
C ARG A 52 -0.48 -4.22 27.09
N THR A 53 0.53 -5.02 27.41
CA THR A 53 1.66 -4.62 28.25
C THR A 53 2.74 -3.93 27.41
N SER A 54 3.61 -3.14 28.04
CA SER A 54 4.77 -2.52 27.37
C SER A 54 5.70 -3.54 26.72
N SER A 55 5.81 -4.75 27.31
CA SER A 55 6.56 -5.86 26.73
C SER A 55 5.94 -6.33 25.41
N GLN A 56 4.62 -6.55 25.37
CA GLN A 56 3.92 -6.92 24.13
C GLN A 56 4.07 -5.85 23.04
N MET A 57 3.93 -4.57 23.40
CA MET A 57 4.11 -3.46 22.46
C MET A 57 5.54 -3.43 21.87
N THR A 58 6.53 -3.75 22.70
CA THR A 58 7.94 -3.85 22.28
C THR A 58 8.17 -5.05 21.36
N GLU A 59 7.59 -6.22 21.65
CA GLU A 59 7.66 -7.38 20.76
C GLU A 59 7.05 -7.10 19.38
N ILE A 60 5.93 -6.37 19.34
CA ILE A 60 5.34 -5.93 18.07
C ILE A 60 6.30 -5.00 17.33
N ALA A 61 6.88 -4.00 18.00
CA ALA A 61 7.87 -3.12 17.40
C ALA A 61 9.10 -3.86 16.85
N LYS A 62 9.54 -4.95 17.49
CA LYS A 62 10.59 -5.84 16.97
C LYS A 62 10.20 -6.46 15.64
N ILE A 63 8.98 -7.00 15.53
CA ILE A 63 8.46 -7.59 14.28
C ILE A 63 8.44 -6.52 13.17
N LEU A 64 7.89 -5.33 13.45
CA LEU A 64 7.84 -4.24 12.47
C LEU A 64 9.26 -3.79 12.05
N ALA A 65 10.22 -3.82 12.97
CA ALA A 65 11.62 -3.53 12.67
C ALA A 65 12.26 -4.56 11.73
N GLU A 66 11.92 -5.84 11.87
CA GLU A 66 12.36 -6.89 10.93
C GLU A 66 11.78 -6.67 9.52
N TYR A 67 10.51 -6.31 9.42
CA TYR A 67 9.90 -5.92 8.15
C TYR A 67 10.63 -4.73 7.52
N GLN A 68 10.90 -3.68 8.31
CA GLN A 68 11.59 -2.48 7.80
C GLN A 68 13.00 -2.80 7.34
N LYS A 69 13.75 -3.60 8.11
CA LYS A 69 15.11 -4.03 7.74
C LYS A 69 15.12 -4.76 6.40
N ASN A 70 14.15 -5.65 6.15
CA ASN A 70 14.08 -6.37 4.89
C ASN A 70 13.56 -5.50 3.74
N ASN A 71 12.64 -4.57 4.00
CA ASN A 71 12.26 -3.54 3.03
C ASN A 71 13.48 -2.75 2.57
N ASP A 72 14.29 -2.25 3.51
CA ASP A 72 15.50 -1.46 3.22
C ASP A 72 16.49 -2.25 2.32
N LYS A 73 16.63 -3.57 2.55
CA LYS A 73 17.45 -4.45 1.70
C LYS A 73 16.90 -4.56 0.27
N ILE A 74 15.58 -4.77 0.13
CA ILE A 74 14.93 -4.83 -1.19
C ILE A 74 15.13 -3.51 -1.93
N MET A 75 14.90 -2.38 -1.26
CA MET A 75 15.10 -1.05 -1.87
C MET A 75 16.54 -0.84 -2.32
N ALA A 76 17.53 -1.26 -1.52
CA ALA A 76 18.94 -1.15 -1.90
C ALA A 76 19.25 -1.96 -3.17
N LYS A 77 18.73 -3.19 -3.28
CA LYS A 77 18.90 -4.03 -4.48
C LYS A 77 18.18 -3.41 -5.71
N ILE A 78 16.96 -2.88 -5.53
CA ILE A 78 16.23 -2.18 -6.60
C ILE A 78 16.99 -0.93 -7.08
N ALA A 79 17.58 -0.17 -6.16
CA ALA A 79 18.37 1.03 -6.47
C ALA A 79 19.67 0.69 -7.21
N ALA A 80 20.29 -0.45 -6.91
CA ALA A 80 21.53 -0.93 -7.55
C ALA A 80 21.30 -1.61 -8.91
N ARG A 81 20.05 -1.77 -9.37
CA ARG A 81 19.75 -2.48 -10.61
C ARG A 81 20.33 -1.77 -11.84
N LYS A 82 20.68 -2.54 -12.87
CA LYS A 82 20.99 -1.99 -14.19
C LYS A 82 19.70 -1.80 -14.97
N LYS A 83 19.30 -0.54 -15.21
CA LYS A 83 18.01 -0.21 -15.86
C LYS A 83 17.80 -0.92 -17.21
N LYS A 84 18.87 -1.15 -17.99
CA LYS A 84 18.82 -1.81 -19.30
C LYS A 84 18.34 -3.27 -19.26
N ASP A 85 18.38 -3.91 -18.08
CA ASP A 85 17.99 -5.31 -17.92
C ASP A 85 16.47 -5.48 -17.73
N TYR A 86 15.71 -4.37 -17.75
CA TYR A 86 14.27 -4.33 -17.48
C TYR A 86 13.55 -3.53 -18.55
N SER A 87 12.30 -3.91 -18.85
CA SER A 87 11.41 -3.13 -19.72
C SER A 87 11.16 -1.73 -19.15
N GLU A 88 10.68 -0.81 -20.00
CA GLU A 88 10.29 0.53 -19.55
C GLU A 88 9.24 0.48 -18.44
N LYS A 89 8.21 -0.37 -18.62
CA LYS A 89 7.16 -0.59 -17.62
C LYS A 89 7.75 -1.06 -16.29
N GLU A 90 8.56 -2.12 -16.28
CA GLU A 90 9.19 -2.62 -15.05
C GLU A 90 10.06 -1.54 -14.39
N ASN A 91 10.81 -0.76 -15.17
CA ASN A 91 11.60 0.34 -14.63
C ASN A 91 10.72 1.40 -13.94
N LYS A 92 9.58 1.75 -14.53
CA LYS A 92 8.63 2.70 -13.95
C LYS A 92 7.95 2.14 -12.69
N GLN A 93 7.63 0.84 -12.66
CA GLN A 93 7.12 0.17 -11.46
C GLN A 93 8.13 0.19 -10.31
N LEU A 94 9.40 -0.09 -10.61
CA LEU A 94 10.48 -0.05 -9.62
C LEU A 94 10.79 1.38 -9.15
N GLU A 95 10.67 2.38 -10.03
CA GLU A 95 10.76 3.80 -9.66
C GLU A 95 9.64 4.20 -8.68
N LEU A 96 8.39 3.75 -8.90
CA LEU A 96 7.29 3.96 -7.95
C LEU A 96 7.56 3.33 -6.59
N VAL A 97 8.09 2.10 -6.57
CA VAL A 97 8.45 1.43 -5.31
C VAL A 97 9.52 2.21 -4.56
N LEU A 98 10.59 2.66 -5.23
CA LEU A 98 11.63 3.49 -4.61
C LEU A 98 11.09 4.83 -4.10
N LYS A 99 10.19 5.48 -4.86
CA LYS A 99 9.54 6.75 -4.47
C LYS A 99 8.79 6.61 -3.15
N HIS A 100 8.08 5.50 -2.94
CA HIS A 100 7.21 5.32 -1.78
C HIS A 100 7.80 4.50 -0.63
N HIS A 101 8.83 3.67 -0.88
CA HIS A 101 9.39 2.73 0.10
C HIS A 101 10.91 2.83 0.31
N GLY A 102 11.61 3.75 -0.39
CA GLY A 102 13.05 4.03 -0.27
C GLY A 102 13.53 4.70 1.03
N LYS A 103 14.78 5.21 1.04
CA LYS A 103 15.49 5.69 2.26
C LYS A 103 14.74 6.72 3.13
N ASN A 104 13.77 7.45 2.56
CA ASN A 104 13.05 8.51 3.26
C ASN A 104 11.60 8.14 3.64
N SER A 105 11.11 6.96 3.27
CA SER A 105 9.75 6.53 3.59
C SER A 105 9.73 5.65 4.84
N LYS A 106 9.35 6.26 5.96
CA LYS A 106 9.15 5.58 7.25
C LYS A 106 7.73 5.08 7.40
N LYS A 107 7.33 3.94 6.85
CA LYS A 107 5.89 3.62 6.82
C LYS A 107 5.58 2.11 6.89
N ILE A 108 6.14 1.43 7.88
CA ILE A 108 5.63 0.13 8.36
C ILE A 108 4.97 0.33 9.72
N ALA A 109 3.72 -0.10 9.86
CA ALA A 109 2.92 0.04 11.06
C ALA A 109 2.15 -1.25 11.37
N GLU A 110 1.64 -1.38 12.59
CA GLU A 110 0.74 -2.48 12.93
C GLU A 110 -0.65 -2.26 12.32
N LEU A 111 -1.27 -3.29 11.76
CA LEU A 111 -2.67 -3.26 11.35
C LEU A 111 -3.60 -3.42 12.57
N ASN A 112 -4.59 -2.55 12.70
CA ASN A 112 -5.58 -2.67 13.77
C ASN A 112 -6.40 -3.98 13.58
N PRO A 113 -6.46 -4.87 14.58
CA PRO A 113 -7.15 -6.16 14.49
C PRO A 113 -8.66 -6.06 14.33
N LYS A 114 -9.28 -4.89 14.56
CA LYS A 114 -10.69 -4.68 14.20
C LYS A 114 -10.93 -4.79 12.69
N ASN A 115 -9.88 -4.61 11.88
CA ASN A 115 -9.91 -4.76 10.42
C ASN A 115 -9.68 -6.23 10.01
N GLY A 116 -10.20 -7.17 10.81
CA GLY A 116 -9.99 -8.61 10.71
C GLY A 116 -10.29 -9.14 9.30
N GLY A 117 -9.28 -9.72 8.67
CA GLY A 117 -9.38 -10.26 7.31
C GLY A 117 -8.08 -10.17 6.53
N PHE A 118 -7.22 -9.19 6.87
CA PHE A 118 -5.95 -8.98 6.19
C PHE A 118 -4.74 -9.39 7.04
N ALA A 119 -3.77 -10.07 6.41
CA ALA A 119 -2.46 -10.35 7.00
C ALA A 119 -1.53 -9.14 6.90
N GLY A 120 -1.67 -8.33 5.85
CA GLY A 120 -1.03 -7.05 5.66
C GLY A 120 -1.86 -6.17 4.75
N MET A 121 -1.51 -4.88 4.68
CA MET A 121 -2.19 -3.94 3.81
C MET A 121 -1.30 -2.76 3.44
N ASN A 122 -1.09 -2.53 2.15
CA ASN A 122 -0.39 -1.37 1.64
C ASN A 122 -1.36 -0.24 1.28
N LYS A 123 -1.62 0.65 2.25
CA LYS A 123 -2.60 1.73 2.12
C LYS A 123 -2.00 2.97 1.42
N PRO A 124 -2.60 3.46 0.32
CA PRO A 124 -2.28 4.74 -0.29
C PRO A 124 -2.94 5.91 0.46
N TYR A 125 -2.27 7.05 0.53
CA TYR A 125 -2.79 8.28 1.14
C TYR A 125 -2.60 9.49 0.21
N GLU A 126 -3.48 10.49 0.37
CA GLU A 126 -3.47 11.76 -0.38
C GLU A 126 -3.34 11.55 -1.89
N ILE A 127 -4.40 11.01 -2.50
CA ILE A 127 -4.36 10.61 -3.91
C ILE A 127 -4.60 11.83 -4.81
N THR A 128 -3.72 12.05 -5.78
CA THR A 128 -3.82 13.11 -6.78
C THR A 128 -3.81 12.53 -8.17
N LEU A 129 -4.38 13.28 -9.12
CA LEU A 129 -4.27 12.99 -10.55
C LEU A 129 -3.01 13.67 -11.09
N GLU A 130 -2.03 12.87 -11.52
CA GLU A 130 -0.85 13.37 -12.24
C GLU A 130 -1.18 13.63 -13.72
N ASP A 131 -0.42 14.53 -14.35
CA ASP A 131 -0.62 14.92 -15.75
C ASP A 131 -0.27 13.76 -16.69
N SER A 132 -1.24 13.35 -17.52
CA SER A 132 -1.09 12.24 -18.47
C SER A 132 -0.05 12.48 -19.56
N SER A 133 0.34 13.73 -19.83
CA SER A 133 1.38 14.07 -20.81
C SER A 133 2.79 13.75 -20.31
N THR A 134 2.98 13.65 -18.99
CA THR A 134 4.30 13.45 -18.36
C THR A 134 4.38 12.16 -17.54
N THR A 135 3.25 11.47 -17.37
CA THR A 135 3.13 10.32 -16.47
C THR A 135 2.97 9.03 -17.25
N PHE A 136 3.87 8.07 -17.00
CA PHE A 136 3.71 6.72 -17.55
C PHE A 136 2.48 6.04 -16.93
N PRO A 137 1.55 5.49 -17.72
CA PRO A 137 0.34 4.86 -17.19
C PRO A 137 0.72 3.56 -16.47
N ILE A 138 0.69 3.60 -15.13
CA ILE A 138 0.82 2.41 -14.28
C ILE A 138 -0.46 2.30 -13.48
N GLY A 139 -1.11 1.18 -13.68
CA GLY A 139 -2.29 0.84 -12.95
C GLY A 139 -3.09 -0.21 -13.70
N PRO A 140 -4.00 -0.85 -13.00
CA PRO A 140 -4.90 -1.80 -13.60
C PRO A 140 -5.80 -1.14 -14.65
N THR A 141 -5.97 -1.81 -15.79
CA THR A 141 -6.91 -1.39 -16.83
C THR A 141 -8.35 -1.65 -16.36
N VAL A 142 -9.17 -0.61 -16.26
CA VAL A 142 -10.58 -0.74 -15.89
C VAL A 142 -11.39 -0.93 -17.18
N ASN A 143 -11.52 -2.18 -17.62
CA ASN A 143 -12.20 -2.52 -18.88
C ASN A 143 -13.74 -2.66 -18.75
N LYS A 144 -14.28 -2.78 -17.53
CA LYS A 144 -15.72 -2.89 -17.26
C LYS A 144 -16.08 -2.05 -16.04
N CYS A 145 -17.22 -1.35 -16.09
CA CYS A 145 -17.82 -0.59 -14.97
C CYS A 145 -18.15 -1.44 -13.73
N THR A 146 -17.85 -2.74 -13.71
CA THR A 146 -18.17 -3.63 -12.59
C THR A 146 -17.33 -3.22 -11.38
N GLY A 147 -17.91 -2.39 -10.50
CA GLY A 147 -17.28 -1.83 -9.31
C GLY A 147 -17.27 -0.30 -9.23
N VAL A 148 -17.60 0.41 -10.31
CA VAL A 148 -17.86 1.87 -10.30
C VAL A 148 -19.36 2.02 -10.48
N ILE A 149 -20.08 2.39 -9.42
CA ILE A 149 -21.55 2.44 -9.36
C ILE A 149 -22.16 2.98 -10.67
N GLU A 150 -23.23 2.30 -11.09
CA GLU A 150 -24.33 2.56 -12.05
C GLU A 150 -24.75 4.02 -12.38
N ARG A 151 -23.90 5.03 -12.21
CA ARG A 151 -24.14 6.37 -12.74
C ARG A 151 -23.54 6.46 -14.13
N SER A 152 -24.35 6.07 -15.12
CA SER A 152 -24.20 6.27 -16.59
C SER A 152 -22.78 6.09 -17.18
N GLY A 153 -22.68 5.27 -18.25
CA GLY A 153 -21.41 4.78 -18.79
C GLY A 153 -20.31 5.81 -19.16
N THR A 154 -20.60 7.11 -19.17
CA THR A 154 -19.63 8.19 -19.38
C THR A 154 -18.69 8.39 -18.18
N VAL A 155 -19.20 8.36 -16.95
CA VAL A 155 -18.38 8.63 -15.74
C VAL A 155 -17.40 7.48 -15.47
N CYS A 156 -17.82 6.22 -15.63
CA CYS A 156 -16.90 5.08 -15.51
C CYS A 156 -15.75 5.14 -16.51
N LYS A 157 -16.04 5.49 -17.78
CA LYS A 157 -15.01 5.55 -18.83
C LYS A 157 -13.98 6.64 -18.52
N LEU A 158 -14.45 7.78 -18.00
CA LEU A 158 -13.59 8.86 -17.52
C LEU A 158 -12.73 8.38 -16.34
N ILE A 159 -13.31 7.73 -15.33
CA ILE A 159 -12.58 7.20 -14.17
C ILE A 159 -11.54 6.15 -14.62
N GLY A 160 -11.96 5.14 -15.39
CA GLY A 160 -11.07 4.08 -15.87
C GLY A 160 -9.89 4.59 -16.69
N GLY A 161 -10.07 5.67 -17.44
CA GLY A 161 -9.00 6.35 -18.17
C GLY A 161 -8.02 7.10 -17.28
N VAL A 162 -8.44 7.57 -16.09
CA VAL A 162 -7.57 8.33 -15.18
C VAL A 162 -6.87 7.47 -14.13
N VAL A 163 -7.36 6.27 -13.81
CA VAL A 163 -6.75 5.38 -12.78
C VAL A 163 -5.24 5.17 -12.99
N PRO A 164 -4.74 4.89 -14.20
CA PRO A 164 -3.30 4.69 -14.42
C PRO A 164 -2.44 5.94 -14.14
N TYR A 165 -3.07 7.10 -13.91
CA TYR A 165 -2.45 8.40 -13.64
C TYR A 165 -2.68 8.89 -12.21
N LEU A 166 -3.50 8.19 -11.42
CA LEU A 166 -3.65 8.48 -10.01
C LEU A 166 -2.38 8.08 -9.24
N ARG A 167 -1.90 8.93 -8.35
CA ARG A 167 -0.75 8.64 -7.47
C ARG A 167 -1.06 9.04 -6.03
N PRO A 168 -0.65 8.22 -5.05
CA PRO A 168 -0.64 8.66 -3.67
C PRO A 168 0.56 9.57 -3.39
N SER A 169 0.43 10.53 -2.48
CA SER A 169 1.60 11.24 -1.94
C SER A 169 2.52 10.27 -1.18
N TYR A 170 1.93 9.32 -0.43
CA TYR A 170 2.66 8.33 0.34
C TYR A 170 1.87 7.04 0.55
N ARG A 171 2.57 5.98 0.98
CA ARG A 171 1.98 4.68 1.30
C ARG A 171 2.44 4.20 2.66
N ILE A 172 1.59 3.44 3.36
CA ILE A 172 1.93 2.74 4.61
C ILE A 172 1.64 1.26 4.44
N ILE A 173 2.63 0.42 4.75
CA ILE A 173 2.47 -1.03 4.86
C ILE A 173 2.07 -1.34 6.30
N TYR A 174 0.84 -1.80 6.47
CA TYR A 174 0.33 -2.30 7.73
C TYR A 174 0.54 -3.81 7.83
N ILE A 175 0.94 -4.29 8.99
CA ILE A 175 1.19 -5.71 9.27
C ILE A 175 0.28 -6.17 10.40
N ASN A 176 -0.49 -7.23 10.15
CA ASN A 176 -1.29 -7.87 11.18
C ASN A 176 -0.44 -8.84 12.00
N VAL A 177 0.15 -8.33 13.07
CA VAL A 177 1.04 -9.11 13.96
C VAL A 177 0.31 -10.18 14.77
N ASN A 178 -1.01 -10.06 14.97
CA ASN A 178 -1.81 -11.12 15.62
C ASN A 178 -1.88 -12.37 14.74
N THR A 179 -1.99 -12.19 13.42
CA THR A 179 -1.98 -13.29 12.45
C THR A 179 -0.57 -13.83 12.24
N LEU A 180 0.41 -12.96 12.05
CA LEU A 180 1.73 -13.39 11.55
C LEU A 180 2.75 -13.72 12.62
N ARG A 181 2.62 -13.24 13.86
CA ARG A 181 3.49 -13.50 15.04
C ARG A 181 5.02 -13.37 14.85
N ARG A 182 5.51 -13.15 13.62
CA ARG A 182 6.90 -13.04 13.17
C ARG A 182 6.94 -12.43 11.76
N TYR A 183 8.13 -12.09 11.29
CA TYR A 183 8.35 -11.65 9.92
C TYR A 183 7.94 -12.71 8.88
N ASP A 184 7.19 -12.29 7.87
CA ASP A 184 6.87 -13.03 6.66
C ASP A 184 7.35 -12.26 5.42
N HIS A 185 8.39 -12.80 4.78
CA HIS A 185 8.96 -12.27 3.53
C HIS A 185 7.96 -12.21 2.39
N ARG A 186 7.08 -13.21 2.26
CA ARG A 186 6.13 -13.30 1.16
C ARG A 186 5.12 -12.18 1.28
N LEU A 187 4.65 -11.92 2.50
CA LEU A 187 3.76 -10.79 2.76
C LEU A 187 4.44 -9.46 2.38
N LEU A 188 5.69 -9.22 2.79
CA LEU A 188 6.35 -7.96 2.46
C LEU A 188 6.42 -7.74 0.93
N VAL A 189 6.79 -8.78 0.17
CA VAL A 189 6.84 -8.70 -1.30
C VAL A 189 5.44 -8.47 -1.88
N HIS A 190 4.42 -9.14 -1.34
CA HIS A 190 3.03 -8.97 -1.71
C HIS A 190 2.57 -7.51 -1.52
N GLU A 191 2.83 -6.94 -0.36
CA GLU A 191 2.46 -5.55 -0.06
C GLU A 191 3.22 -4.58 -0.97
N LEU A 192 4.50 -4.80 -1.23
CA LEU A 192 5.25 -3.97 -2.17
C LEU A 192 4.71 -4.06 -3.61
N ALA A 193 4.17 -5.21 -4.01
CA ALA A 193 3.57 -5.41 -5.33
C ALA A 193 2.37 -4.49 -5.57
N HIS A 194 1.56 -4.19 -4.54
CA HIS A 194 0.51 -3.17 -4.65
C HIS A 194 1.07 -1.78 -5.01
N THR A 195 2.27 -1.42 -4.57
CA THR A 195 2.92 -0.17 -4.99
C THR A 195 3.38 -0.24 -6.44
N ALA A 196 4.07 -1.32 -6.82
CA ALA A 196 4.57 -1.52 -8.17
C ALA A 196 3.45 -1.59 -9.22
N ALA A 197 2.29 -2.15 -8.86
CA ALA A 197 1.10 -2.17 -9.71
C ALA A 197 0.28 -0.87 -9.63
N ASN A 198 0.68 0.09 -8.78
CA ASN A 198 -0.05 1.32 -8.49
C ASN A 198 -1.53 1.06 -8.10
N HIS A 199 -1.76 0.09 -7.21
CA HIS A 199 -3.08 -0.17 -6.66
C HIS A 199 -3.42 0.95 -5.68
N VAL A 200 -4.15 1.94 -6.17
CA VAL A 200 -4.64 3.10 -5.41
C VAL A 200 -6.12 3.01 -5.06
N MET A 201 -6.83 2.07 -5.68
CA MET A 201 -8.26 1.81 -5.47
C MET A 201 -8.44 0.43 -4.84
N TYR A 202 -9.41 0.28 -3.95
CA TYR A 202 -9.83 -1.04 -3.49
C TYR A 202 -10.50 -1.79 -4.65
N ARG A 203 -10.24 -3.10 -4.71
CA ARG A 203 -10.79 -3.99 -5.72
C ARG A 203 -11.26 -5.27 -5.04
N PRO A 204 -12.47 -5.77 -5.38
CA PRO A 204 -12.91 -7.09 -4.93
C PRO A 204 -11.96 -8.23 -5.35
N SER A 205 -11.20 -8.03 -6.44
CA SER A 205 -10.14 -8.92 -6.92
C SER A 205 -8.86 -8.11 -7.11
N ASP A 206 -8.12 -7.88 -6.03
CA ASP A 206 -6.93 -7.00 -6.01
C ASP A 206 -5.66 -7.66 -6.56
N HIS A 207 -5.76 -8.85 -7.18
CA HIS A 207 -4.62 -9.65 -7.67
C HIS A 207 -4.75 -10.02 -9.15
N GLY A 208 -4.88 -9.01 -10.01
CA GLY A 208 -4.91 -9.15 -11.46
C GLY A 208 -3.55 -9.45 -12.11
N ALA A 209 -3.50 -9.45 -13.45
CA ALA A 209 -2.29 -9.74 -14.21
C ALA A 209 -1.15 -8.72 -13.96
N ASP A 210 -1.50 -7.45 -13.73
CA ASP A 210 -0.58 -6.39 -13.37
C ASP A 210 0.04 -6.60 -11.98
N PHE A 211 -0.78 -6.96 -10.99
CA PHE A 211 -0.31 -7.36 -9.66
C PHE A 211 0.63 -8.56 -9.72
N ASN A 212 0.22 -9.64 -10.39
CA ASN A 212 1.01 -10.87 -10.49
C ASN A 212 2.37 -10.61 -11.18
N SER A 213 2.38 -9.76 -12.21
CA SER A 213 3.62 -9.33 -12.87
C SER A 213 4.50 -8.50 -11.95
N ALA A 214 3.91 -7.57 -11.18
CA ALA A 214 4.62 -6.74 -10.21
C ALA A 214 5.21 -7.57 -9.05
N GLU A 215 4.47 -8.56 -8.55
CA GLU A 215 4.93 -9.47 -7.49
C GLU A 215 6.09 -10.34 -8.01
N ALA A 216 5.97 -10.91 -9.21
CA ALA A 216 7.04 -11.66 -9.85
C ALA A 216 8.30 -10.81 -10.08
N LEU A 217 8.15 -9.54 -10.47
CA LEU A 217 9.24 -8.59 -10.60
C LEU A 217 9.96 -8.36 -9.26
N LEU A 218 9.20 -8.13 -8.19
CA LEU A 218 9.77 -7.84 -6.86
C LEU A 218 10.44 -9.05 -6.20
N LYS A 219 9.97 -10.27 -6.48
CA LYS A 219 10.64 -11.52 -6.06
C LYS A 219 12.10 -11.61 -6.53
N LYS A 220 12.47 -10.94 -7.63
CA LYS A 220 13.87 -10.89 -8.12
C LYS A 220 14.81 -10.11 -7.18
N PHE A 221 14.27 -9.27 -6.31
CA PHE A 221 15.03 -8.41 -5.38
C PHE A 221 14.90 -8.84 -3.92
N SER A 222 14.01 -9.77 -3.60
CA SER A 222 13.77 -10.17 -2.22
C SER A 222 14.79 -11.19 -1.74
#